data_AF-G3ANZ0-F1
#
_entry.id   AF-G3ANZ0-F1
#
_cell.length_a   1.000
_cell.length_b   1.000
_cell.length_c   1.000
_cell.angle_alpha   90.00
_cell.angle_beta   90.00
_cell.angle_gamma   90.00
#
_symmetry.space_group_name_H-M   'P 1'
#
loop_
_entity.id
_entity.type
_entity.pdbx_description
1 polymer ?
#
loop_
_entity_poly.entity_id
_entity_poly.type
_entity_poly.pdbx_seq_one_letter_code
_entity_poly.pdbx_strand_id
1 'polypeptide(L)'
;MSEPSEKDLDIQRRPNPKGWVPPRAPYNPYDPWDIRPPEGYPSEFNAPRKSPKGFSSVPAENTQYGKVNDTMNRLNYSPRPMSDLYPGQYKVLRRVDTNRRLYLGSRYFGLFITVSAFTYAAFFYRWNGGSENVFSEFYRSRLRLKEKYVGLNEEEHDDLYHQKDSGVRIKGVKDSQYIPDSLRKTPENDLVLSRPSEKHILEAERIQQQEEERMLKELDYHEKYLQEYMQKNPIVNEEQPQELLDATRKPRKKWLGIF
;
A
#
# COMPACT_ATOMS: atom_id res chain seq x y z
N MET A 1 5.92 -58.81 -47.84
CA MET A 1 5.68 -57.98 -46.65
C MET A 1 4.21 -57.60 -46.70
N SER A 2 3.39 -58.18 -45.82
CA SER A 2 1.96 -57.91 -45.74
C SER A 2 1.72 -56.67 -44.88
N GLU A 3 0.89 -55.74 -45.36
CA GLU A 3 0.47 -54.57 -44.59
C GLU A 3 -0.34 -55.00 -43.35
N PRO A 4 -0.07 -54.41 -42.16
CA PRO A 4 -0.81 -54.75 -40.95
C PRO A 4 -2.27 -54.29 -41.06
N SER A 5 -3.20 -55.13 -40.58
CA SER A 5 -4.64 -54.83 -40.64
C SER A 5 -5.03 -53.76 -39.62
N GLU A 6 -6.11 -53.01 -39.86
CA GLU A 6 -6.59 -51.96 -38.91
C GLU A 6 -6.81 -52.49 -37.48
N LYS A 7 -7.17 -53.76 -37.33
CA LYS A 7 -7.31 -54.41 -36.01
C LYS A 7 -5.99 -54.56 -35.27
N ASP A 8 -4.88 -54.72 -36.00
CA ASP A 8 -3.53 -54.79 -35.44
C ASP A 8 -3.03 -53.41 -34.98
N LEU A 9 -3.46 -52.35 -35.67
CA LEU A 9 -3.19 -50.96 -35.30
C LEU A 9 -3.99 -50.53 -34.05
N ASP A 10 -5.22 -51.04 -33.87
CA ASP A 10 -6.04 -50.77 -32.69
C ASP A 10 -5.53 -51.46 -31.41
N ILE A 11 -4.83 -52.59 -31.53
CA ILE A 11 -4.20 -53.29 -30.40
C ILE A 11 -3.04 -52.45 -29.82
N GLN A 12 -2.32 -51.70 -30.66
CA GLN A 12 -1.20 -50.85 -30.25
C GLN A 12 -1.62 -49.54 -29.56
N ARG A 13 -2.89 -49.13 -29.69
CA ARG A 13 -3.40 -47.87 -29.11
C ARG A 13 -3.99 -48.01 -27.71
N ARG A 14 -4.08 -49.23 -27.16
CA ARG A 14 -4.56 -49.45 -25.78
C ARG A 14 -3.43 -49.17 -24.80
N PRO A 15 -3.69 -48.50 -23.65
CA PRO A 15 -2.66 -48.18 -22.67
C PRO A 15 -1.88 -49.43 -22.20
N ASN A 16 -2.53 -50.60 -22.17
CA ASN A 16 -1.89 -51.88 -21.86
C ASN A 16 -2.30 -52.94 -22.92
N PRO A 17 -1.46 -53.25 -23.93
CA PRO A 17 -1.74 -54.30 -24.91
C PRO A 17 -1.73 -55.70 -24.28
N LYS A 18 -2.26 -56.71 -25.01
CA LYS A 18 -2.30 -58.11 -24.54
C LYS A 18 -0.87 -58.63 -24.37
N GLY A 19 -0.45 -58.92 -23.13
CA GLY A 19 0.93 -59.28 -22.78
C GLY A 19 1.76 -58.14 -22.15
N TRP A 20 1.17 -56.95 -21.97
CA TRP A 20 1.80 -55.87 -21.22
C TRP A 20 1.85 -56.21 -19.73
N VAL A 21 3.06 -56.19 -19.17
CA VAL A 21 3.32 -56.40 -17.75
C VAL A 21 3.63 -55.03 -17.13
N PRO A 22 2.97 -54.64 -16.03
CA PRO A 22 3.26 -53.35 -15.38
C PRO A 22 4.74 -53.28 -14.96
N PRO A 23 5.35 -52.09 -14.99
CA PRO A 23 6.71 -51.91 -14.51
C PRO A 23 6.83 -52.35 -13.05
N ARG A 24 7.96 -53.00 -12.72
CA ARG A 24 8.29 -53.55 -11.39
C ARG A 24 7.90 -52.58 -10.27
N ALA A 25 7.25 -53.11 -9.22
CA ALA A 25 7.20 -52.42 -7.93
C ALA A 25 8.63 -52.14 -7.45
N PRO A 26 8.86 -51.05 -6.68
CA PRO A 26 10.21 -50.65 -6.32
C PRO A 26 10.98 -51.78 -5.65
N TYR A 27 12.23 -51.94 -6.11
CA TYR A 27 13.29 -52.76 -5.54
C TYR A 27 13.15 -52.89 -4.01
N ASN A 28 13.16 -54.12 -3.49
CA ASN A 28 13.22 -54.33 -2.04
C ASN A 28 14.65 -54.01 -1.58
N PRO A 29 14.90 -52.91 -0.87
CA PRO A 29 16.26 -52.53 -0.49
C PRO A 29 16.87 -53.45 0.59
N TYR A 30 16.07 -54.36 1.16
CA TYR A 30 16.48 -55.26 2.24
C TYR A 30 16.77 -56.69 1.79
N ASP A 31 16.54 -57.03 0.51
CA ASP A 31 16.88 -58.35 -0.03
C ASP A 31 17.66 -58.21 -1.36
N PRO A 32 18.99 -58.38 -1.32
CA PRO A 32 19.83 -58.33 -2.52
C PRO A 32 19.61 -59.49 -3.49
N TRP A 33 18.98 -60.60 -3.05
CA TRP A 33 18.82 -61.84 -3.82
C TRP A 33 17.38 -62.09 -4.25
N ASP A 34 16.64 -61.01 -4.43
CA ASP A 34 15.21 -61.04 -4.65
C ASP A 34 14.81 -61.64 -6.02
N ILE A 35 14.49 -62.94 -6.03
CA ILE A 35 14.02 -63.72 -7.20
C ILE A 35 12.49 -63.66 -7.27
N ARG A 36 11.92 -62.46 -7.33
CA ARG A 36 10.46 -62.28 -7.45
C ARG A 36 9.97 -62.59 -8.88
N PRO A 37 8.78 -63.21 -9.03
CA PRO A 37 8.16 -63.39 -10.35
C PRO A 37 7.90 -62.02 -11.02
N PRO A 38 7.92 -61.94 -12.36
CA PRO A 38 7.84 -60.67 -13.09
C PRO A 38 6.55 -59.89 -12.81
N GLU A 39 5.48 -60.60 -12.44
CA GLU A 39 4.20 -60.03 -12.06
C GLU A 39 4.15 -59.55 -10.61
N GLY A 40 5.21 -59.71 -9.79
CA GLY A 40 5.21 -59.42 -8.35
C GLY A 40 4.39 -60.43 -7.53
N TYR A 41 4.45 -60.36 -6.20
CA TYR A 41 3.55 -61.16 -5.37
C TYR A 41 2.16 -60.51 -5.31
N PRO A 42 1.05 -61.28 -5.35
CA PRO A 42 -0.31 -60.76 -5.21
C PRO A 42 -0.55 -59.92 -3.93
N SER A 43 0.31 -60.07 -2.91
CA SER A 43 0.30 -59.28 -1.68
C SER A 43 0.75 -57.82 -1.88
N GLU A 44 1.56 -57.55 -2.88
CA GLU A 44 2.13 -56.23 -3.18
C GLU A 44 1.15 -55.34 -3.96
N PHE A 45 0.18 -55.95 -4.63
CA PHE A 45 -0.87 -55.22 -5.31
C PHE A 45 -1.96 -54.79 -4.31
N ASN A 46 -2.20 -53.49 -4.29
CA ASN A 46 -3.31 -52.91 -3.55
C ASN A 46 -4.62 -53.36 -4.20
N ALA A 47 -5.29 -54.35 -3.60
CA ALA A 47 -6.66 -54.68 -3.94
C ALA A 47 -7.54 -53.41 -3.87
N PRO A 48 -8.53 -53.25 -4.77
CA PRO A 48 -9.42 -52.10 -4.77
C PRO A 48 -10.05 -51.90 -3.37
N ARG A 49 -9.79 -50.73 -2.80
CA ARG A 49 -9.85 -50.45 -1.36
C ARG A 49 -11.29 -50.42 -0.83
N LYS A 50 -11.68 -51.45 -0.08
CA LYS A 50 -12.86 -51.39 0.83
C LYS A 50 -12.50 -51.44 2.31
N SER A 51 -11.32 -51.95 2.68
CA SER A 51 -10.87 -52.00 4.07
C SER A 51 -9.40 -51.61 4.22
N PRO A 52 -9.01 -50.92 5.31
CA PRO A 52 -7.62 -50.64 5.61
C PRO A 52 -6.90 -51.96 5.93
N LYS A 53 -5.86 -52.31 5.16
CA LYS A 53 -5.07 -53.54 5.34
C LYS A 53 -4.18 -53.49 6.60
N GLY A 54 -4.02 -52.34 7.26
CA GLY A 54 -3.23 -52.22 8.49
C GLY A 54 -3.13 -50.80 9.06
N PHE A 55 -2.32 -50.63 10.11
CA PHE A 55 -2.12 -49.35 10.82
C PHE A 55 -1.59 -48.20 9.96
N SER A 56 -0.89 -48.50 8.87
CA SER A 56 -0.32 -47.50 7.95
C SER A 56 -1.29 -47.05 6.86
N SER A 57 -2.45 -47.69 6.70
CA SER A 57 -3.42 -47.32 5.67
C SER A 57 -4.45 -46.32 6.19
N VAL A 58 -4.54 -45.17 5.54
CA VAL A 58 -5.57 -44.16 5.82
C VAL A 58 -6.94 -44.75 5.43
N PRO A 59 -7.90 -44.85 6.36
CA PRO A 59 -9.23 -45.35 6.06
C PRO A 59 -9.96 -44.41 5.10
N ALA A 60 -10.65 -44.99 4.10
CA ALA A 60 -11.36 -44.23 3.08
C ALA A 60 -12.76 -43.80 3.53
N GLU A 61 -13.34 -44.48 4.52
CA GLU A 61 -14.69 -44.23 5.03
C GLU A 61 -14.67 -43.76 6.50
N ASN A 62 -15.58 -42.84 6.85
CA ASN A 62 -15.66 -42.26 8.19
C ASN A 62 -16.03 -43.27 9.28
N THR A 63 -16.71 -44.37 8.94
CA THR A 63 -17.12 -45.43 9.87
C THR A 63 -15.95 -46.32 10.33
N GLN A 64 -14.81 -46.26 9.63
CA GLN A 64 -13.65 -47.13 9.88
C GLN A 64 -12.74 -46.58 10.97
N TYR A 65 -12.82 -45.28 11.29
CA TYR A 65 -12.04 -44.66 12.36
C TYR A 65 -12.36 -45.21 13.76
N GLY A 66 -13.59 -45.67 14.00
CA GLY A 66 -13.97 -46.32 15.27
C GLY A 66 -13.15 -47.58 15.55
N LYS A 67 -12.97 -48.43 14.52
CA LYS A 67 -12.17 -49.67 14.62
C LYS A 67 -10.68 -49.38 14.82
N VAL A 68 -10.18 -48.28 14.25
CA VAL A 68 -8.79 -47.85 14.45
C VAL A 68 -8.57 -47.39 15.89
N ASN A 69 -9.50 -46.62 16.46
CA ASN A 69 -9.42 -46.22 17.87
C ASN A 69 -9.49 -47.43 18.82
N ASP A 70 -10.41 -48.36 18.58
CA ASP A 70 -10.53 -49.57 19.41
C ASP A 70 -9.26 -50.44 19.37
N THR A 71 -8.66 -50.57 18.19
CA THR A 71 -7.40 -51.31 18.03
C THR A 71 -6.20 -50.56 18.64
N MET A 72 -6.13 -49.22 18.53
CA MET A 72 -5.13 -48.41 19.22
C MET A 72 -5.22 -48.55 20.75
N ASN A 73 -6.45 -48.49 21.30
CA ASN A 73 -6.71 -48.67 22.72
C ASN A 73 -6.32 -50.07 23.21
N ARG A 74 -6.62 -51.11 22.41
CA ARG A 74 -6.27 -52.51 22.74
C ARG A 74 -4.77 -52.78 22.72
N LEU A 75 -4.00 -52.04 21.94
CA LEU A 75 -2.54 -52.19 21.84
C LEU A 75 -1.77 -51.50 22.99
N ASN A 76 -2.44 -50.88 23.97
CA ASN A 76 -1.81 -50.07 25.02
C ASN A 76 -0.76 -49.09 24.45
N TYR A 77 -1.03 -48.56 23.26
CA TYR A 77 -0.12 -47.62 22.63
C TYR A 77 -0.18 -46.30 23.41
N SER A 78 0.77 -46.10 24.33
CA SER A 78 1.00 -44.76 24.89
C SER A 78 1.50 -43.90 23.73
N PRO A 79 0.74 -42.89 23.28
CA PRO A 79 0.96 -42.26 21.99
C PRO A 79 2.29 -41.51 21.87
N ARG A 80 3.05 -41.38 22.98
CA ARG A 80 4.27 -40.59 23.02
C ARG A 80 5.31 -41.25 23.94
N PRO A 81 6.52 -41.52 23.47
CA PRO A 81 7.63 -41.87 24.36
C PRO A 81 7.93 -40.72 25.31
N MET A 82 8.39 -41.03 26.53
CA MET A 82 8.86 -40.01 27.49
C MET A 82 10.05 -39.24 26.90
N SER A 83 10.16 -37.96 27.26
CA SER A 83 11.26 -37.11 26.81
C SER A 83 12.50 -37.36 27.65
N ASP A 84 13.61 -37.64 26.96
CA ASP A 84 14.90 -37.89 27.63
C ASP A 84 15.49 -36.59 28.20
N LEU A 85 15.08 -35.44 27.63
CA LEU A 85 15.60 -34.11 27.99
C LEU A 85 14.82 -33.45 29.13
N TYR A 86 13.51 -33.71 29.24
CA TYR A 86 12.63 -33.17 30.28
C TYR A 86 11.88 -34.31 30.97
N PRO A 87 12.30 -34.71 32.20
CA PRO A 87 11.64 -35.79 32.91
C PRO A 87 10.16 -35.45 33.18
N GLY A 88 9.27 -36.42 33.01
CA GLY A 88 7.83 -36.26 33.21
C GLY A 88 7.08 -35.61 32.03
N GLN A 89 7.77 -35.21 30.95
CA GLN A 89 7.13 -34.72 29.74
C GLN A 89 7.21 -35.76 28.62
N TYR A 90 6.18 -35.83 27.79
CA TYR A 90 6.17 -36.66 26.58
C TYR A 90 6.91 -35.98 25.42
N LYS A 91 7.62 -36.76 24.58
CA LYS A 91 8.21 -36.24 23.34
C LYS A 91 7.10 -35.71 22.43
N VAL A 92 7.19 -34.43 22.07
CA VAL A 92 6.29 -33.81 21.10
C VAL A 92 6.97 -33.83 19.74
N LEU A 93 6.33 -34.45 18.76
CA LEU A 93 6.75 -34.34 17.35
C LEU A 93 6.60 -32.88 16.93
N ARG A 94 7.73 -32.17 16.77
CA ARG A 94 7.71 -30.88 16.09
C ARG A 94 7.51 -31.15 14.61
N ARG A 95 6.48 -30.51 14.03
CA ARG A 95 6.29 -30.51 12.57
C ARG A 95 7.55 -29.90 11.94
N VAL A 96 8.24 -30.71 11.15
CA VAL A 96 9.39 -30.22 10.38
C VAL A 96 8.84 -29.39 9.24
N ASP A 97 9.02 -28.09 9.32
CA ASP A 97 8.57 -27.16 8.30
C ASP A 97 9.60 -27.14 7.15
N THR A 98 9.47 -28.10 6.23
CA THR A 98 10.43 -28.35 5.14
C THR A 98 10.60 -27.14 4.22
N ASN A 99 9.56 -26.31 4.10
CA ASN A 99 9.55 -25.14 3.22
C ASN A 99 9.85 -23.82 3.95
N ARG A 100 10.26 -23.86 5.22
CA ARG A 100 10.50 -22.64 6.01
C ARG A 100 11.44 -21.64 5.33
N ARG A 101 12.52 -22.13 4.71
CA ARG A 101 13.48 -21.27 3.97
C ARG A 101 12.85 -20.62 2.74
N LEU A 102 12.00 -21.35 2.02
CA LEU A 102 11.28 -20.84 0.86
C LEU A 102 10.27 -19.76 1.27
N TYR A 103 9.51 -19.98 2.35
CA TYR A 103 8.57 -18.97 2.87
C TYR A 103 9.28 -17.70 3.37
N LEU A 104 10.44 -17.84 4.02
CA LEU A 104 11.25 -16.69 4.41
C LEU A 104 11.77 -15.94 3.16
N GLY A 105 12.29 -16.68 2.18
CA GLY A 105 12.76 -16.12 0.92
C GLY A 105 11.66 -15.36 0.17
N SER A 106 10.48 -15.96 0.01
CA SER A 106 9.35 -15.32 -0.67
C SER A 106 8.84 -14.07 0.06
N ARG A 107 8.86 -14.08 1.41
CA ARG A 107 8.50 -12.90 2.20
C ARG A 107 9.46 -11.74 1.99
N TYR A 108 10.77 -11.98 2.02
CA TYR A 108 11.76 -10.92 1.78
C TYR A 108 11.74 -10.45 0.33
N PHE A 109 11.59 -11.37 -0.62
CA PHE A 109 11.49 -11.02 -2.03
C PHE A 109 10.25 -10.16 -2.33
N GLY A 110 9.10 -10.52 -1.75
CA GLY A 110 7.88 -9.73 -1.84
C GLY A 110 8.06 -8.33 -1.25
N LEU A 111 8.70 -8.22 -0.09
CA LEU A 111 9.01 -6.93 0.54
C LEU A 111 9.98 -6.10 -0.33
N PHE A 112 10.99 -6.75 -0.91
CA PHE A 112 11.93 -6.08 -1.79
C PHE A 112 11.24 -5.50 -3.03
N ILE A 113 10.38 -6.28 -3.69
CA ILE A 113 9.62 -5.81 -4.88
C ILE A 113 8.69 -4.67 -4.52
N THR A 114 7.96 -4.77 -3.40
CA THR A 114 7.03 -3.70 -3.03
C THR A 114 7.79 -2.41 -2.72
N VAL A 115 8.86 -2.49 -1.94
CA VAL A 115 9.70 -1.32 -1.63
C VAL A 115 10.35 -0.75 -2.90
N SER A 116 10.85 -1.59 -3.82
CA SER A 116 11.45 -1.11 -5.07
C SER A 116 10.42 -0.43 -5.97
N ALA A 117 9.20 -0.98 -6.06
CA ALA A 117 8.11 -0.38 -6.82
C ALA A 117 7.68 0.98 -6.23
N PHE A 118 7.52 1.05 -4.91
CA PHE A 118 7.17 2.30 -4.22
C PHE A 118 8.26 3.37 -4.35
N THR A 119 9.53 2.99 -4.21
CA THR A 119 10.65 3.94 -4.37
C THR A 119 10.77 4.42 -5.81
N TYR A 120 10.61 3.54 -6.80
CA TYR A 120 10.57 3.93 -8.20
C TYR A 120 9.41 4.90 -8.49
N ALA A 121 8.20 4.54 -8.04
CA ALA A 121 7.01 5.36 -8.17
C ALA A 121 7.18 6.75 -7.53
N ALA A 122 7.72 6.83 -6.32
CA ALA A 122 7.84 8.11 -5.61
C ALA A 122 8.98 9.00 -6.12
N PHE A 123 10.13 8.43 -6.48
CA PHE A 123 11.34 9.21 -6.78
C PHE A 123 11.69 9.34 -8.26
N PHE A 124 11.29 8.39 -9.10
CA PHE A 124 11.72 8.33 -10.51
C PHE A 124 10.58 8.54 -11.49
N TYR A 125 9.36 8.13 -11.16
CA TYR A 125 8.22 8.25 -12.05
C TYR A 125 7.60 9.66 -12.01
N ARG A 126 7.39 10.24 -13.20
CA ARG A 126 6.72 11.53 -13.36
C ARG A 126 5.20 11.34 -13.34
N TRP A 127 4.57 11.69 -12.22
CA TRP A 127 3.12 11.66 -12.08
C TRP A 127 2.45 12.91 -12.68
N ASN A 128 1.22 12.76 -13.20
CA ASN A 128 0.36 13.84 -13.71
C ASN A 128 1.08 14.86 -14.61
N GLY A 129 2.02 14.41 -15.45
CA GLY A 129 2.73 15.30 -16.38
C GLY A 129 3.57 16.39 -15.69
N GLY A 130 3.92 16.23 -14.41
CA GLY A 130 4.71 17.22 -13.64
C GLY A 130 3.88 18.15 -12.75
N SER A 131 2.55 18.04 -12.74
CA SER A 131 1.71 18.82 -11.83
C SER A 131 1.88 18.40 -10.35
N GLU A 132 1.50 19.29 -9.44
CA GLU A 132 1.74 19.10 -8.01
C GLU A 132 0.95 17.93 -7.43
N ASN A 133 1.68 16.95 -6.88
CA ASN A 133 1.14 15.77 -6.21
C ASN A 133 1.88 15.52 -4.89
N VAL A 134 1.33 14.66 -4.02
CA VAL A 134 1.98 14.24 -2.75
C VAL A 134 3.38 13.65 -2.99
N PHE A 135 3.57 12.94 -4.10
CA PHE A 135 4.88 12.34 -4.45
C PHE A 135 5.85 13.31 -5.16
N SER A 136 5.38 14.49 -5.59
CA SER A 136 6.20 15.44 -6.34
C SER A 136 7.40 15.97 -5.55
N GLU A 137 7.27 16.11 -4.22
CA GLU A 137 8.37 16.56 -3.37
C GLU A 137 9.54 15.56 -3.33
N PHE A 138 9.25 14.25 -3.34
CA PHE A 138 10.28 13.20 -3.37
C PHE A 138 11.01 13.16 -4.71
N TYR A 139 10.27 13.21 -5.82
CA TYR A 139 10.85 13.33 -7.16
C TYR A 139 11.74 14.57 -7.30
N ARG A 140 11.28 15.75 -6.87
CA ARG A 140 12.08 16.99 -6.88
C ARG A 140 13.29 16.91 -5.96
N SER A 141 13.21 16.22 -4.82
CA SER A 141 14.37 16.01 -3.95
C SER A 141 15.49 15.22 -4.63
N ARG A 142 15.13 14.18 -5.40
CA ARG A 142 16.07 13.43 -6.24
C ARG A 142 16.66 14.34 -7.32
N LEU A 143 15.84 15.15 -7.99
CA LEU A 143 16.31 16.09 -9.01
C LEU A 143 17.32 17.09 -8.44
N ARG A 144 17.08 17.66 -7.25
CA ARG A 144 18.06 18.53 -6.56
C ARG A 144 19.38 17.82 -6.27
N LEU A 145 19.34 16.53 -5.92
CA LEU A 145 20.57 15.76 -5.74
C LEU A 145 21.25 15.51 -7.09
N LYS A 146 20.49 15.13 -8.12
CA LYS A 146 21.02 14.91 -9.48
C LYS A 146 21.67 16.17 -10.04
N GLU A 147 21.06 17.33 -9.87
CA GLU A 147 21.59 18.63 -10.25
C GLU A 147 22.99 18.88 -9.66
N LYS A 148 23.18 18.55 -8.38
CA LYS A 148 24.46 18.74 -7.68
C LYS A 148 25.58 17.82 -8.17
N TYR A 149 25.25 16.62 -8.65
CA TYR A 149 26.27 15.60 -8.97
C TYR A 149 26.49 15.38 -10.46
N VAL A 150 25.45 15.50 -11.29
CA VAL A 150 25.47 15.06 -12.70
C VAL A 150 24.95 16.15 -13.65
N GLY A 151 24.08 17.04 -13.17
CA GLY A 151 23.33 17.98 -13.99
C GLY A 151 21.95 17.44 -14.39
N LEU A 152 21.08 18.35 -14.84
CA LEU A 152 19.69 18.10 -15.19
C LEU A 152 19.48 18.17 -16.70
N ASN A 153 18.55 17.37 -17.22
CA ASN A 153 18.00 17.59 -18.56
C ASN A 153 17.04 18.80 -18.56
N GLU A 154 16.74 19.36 -19.74
CA GLU A 154 15.85 20.52 -19.88
C GLU A 154 14.46 20.25 -19.26
N GLU A 155 13.85 19.09 -19.55
CA GLU A 155 12.58 18.69 -18.93
C GLU A 155 12.67 18.54 -17.40
N GLU A 156 13.78 18.01 -16.88
CA GLU A 156 13.99 17.83 -15.45
C GLU A 156 14.25 19.16 -14.73
N HIS A 157 14.87 20.12 -15.43
CA HIS A 157 15.10 21.47 -14.95
C HIS A 157 13.76 22.21 -14.82
N ASP A 158 12.91 22.12 -15.84
CA ASP A 158 11.57 22.68 -15.79
C ASP A 158 10.72 22.06 -14.68
N ASP A 159 10.79 20.73 -14.51
CA ASP A 159 10.10 20.02 -13.42
C ASP A 159 10.56 20.49 -12.02
N LEU A 160 11.84 20.84 -11.87
CA LEU A 160 12.42 21.26 -10.60
C LEU A 160 12.04 22.70 -10.23
N TYR A 161 12.06 23.59 -11.22
CA TYR A 161 11.83 25.02 -11.07
C TYR A 161 10.40 25.48 -11.44
N HIS A 162 9.51 24.54 -11.77
CA HIS A 162 8.09 24.82 -11.93
C HIS A 162 7.53 25.53 -10.68
N GLN A 163 6.86 26.66 -10.92
CA GLN A 163 6.17 27.40 -9.87
C GLN A 163 5.11 26.50 -9.27
N LYS A 164 5.14 26.35 -7.95
CA LYS A 164 4.13 25.56 -7.25
C LYS A 164 2.78 26.18 -7.50
N ASP A 165 1.86 25.45 -8.15
CA ASP A 165 0.46 25.81 -8.11
C ASP A 165 0.10 26.00 -6.64
N SER A 166 -0.49 27.15 -6.29
CA SER A 166 -0.92 27.45 -4.93
C SER A 166 -2.12 26.57 -4.58
N GLY A 167 -1.90 25.26 -4.50
CA GLY A 167 -2.83 24.32 -3.91
C GLY A 167 -3.04 24.79 -2.49
N VAL A 168 -4.26 25.26 -2.21
CA VAL A 168 -4.70 25.75 -0.91
C VAL A 168 -4.34 24.70 0.13
N ARG A 169 -3.19 24.87 0.78
CA ARG A 169 -2.86 24.11 1.97
C ARG A 169 -3.81 24.63 3.03
N ILE A 170 -4.92 23.93 3.23
CA ILE A 170 -5.83 24.14 4.37
C ILE A 170 -5.00 23.88 5.63
N LYS A 171 -4.34 24.92 6.14
CA LYS A 171 -3.80 24.91 7.49
C LYS A 171 -5.04 24.96 8.38
N GLY A 172 -5.20 23.98 9.27
CA GLY A 172 -6.23 24.07 10.30
C GLY A 172 -5.94 25.30 11.16
N VAL A 173 -6.73 26.36 11.00
CA VAL A 173 -6.64 27.55 11.83
C VAL A 173 -7.61 27.39 13.00
N LYS A 174 -7.22 27.87 14.19
CA LYS A 174 -8.05 27.76 15.39
C LYS A 174 -9.20 28.77 15.30
N ASP A 175 -10.43 28.34 15.60
CA ASP A 175 -11.63 29.19 15.64
C ASP A 175 -11.46 30.43 16.53
N SER A 176 -10.57 30.33 17.53
CA SER A 176 -10.14 31.43 18.41
C SER A 176 -9.64 32.71 17.70
N GLN A 177 -9.19 32.60 16.44
CA GLN A 177 -8.61 33.73 15.70
C GLN A 177 -9.62 34.55 14.88
N TYR A 178 -10.80 34.00 14.56
CA TYR A 178 -11.73 34.63 13.61
C TYR A 178 -13.13 34.88 14.16
N ILE A 179 -13.59 34.10 15.14
CA ILE A 179 -14.93 34.31 15.72
C ILE A 179 -14.78 35.24 16.94
N PRO A 180 -15.34 36.46 16.92
CA PRO A 180 -15.30 37.34 18.08
C PRO A 180 -16.04 36.69 19.26
N ASP A 181 -15.54 36.92 20.48
CA ASP A 181 -16.00 36.23 21.70
C ASP A 181 -17.53 36.32 21.91
N SER A 182 -18.17 37.37 21.40
CA SER A 182 -19.61 37.59 21.49
C SER A 182 -20.47 36.60 20.69
N LEU A 183 -19.92 35.94 19.67
CA LEU A 183 -20.63 34.99 18.81
C LEU A 183 -20.35 33.52 19.16
N ARG A 184 -19.47 33.26 20.14
CA ARG A 184 -19.11 31.89 20.56
C ARG A 184 -20.22 31.30 21.41
N LYS A 185 -20.91 30.28 20.88
CA LYS A 185 -21.97 29.55 21.60
C LYS A 185 -21.44 28.57 22.66
N THR A 186 -20.15 28.27 22.65
CA THR A 186 -19.50 27.32 23.56
C THR A 186 -18.13 27.84 23.99
N PRO A 187 -17.82 27.92 25.30
CA PRO A 187 -16.45 28.12 25.75
C PRO A 187 -15.65 26.86 25.39
N GLU A 188 -14.58 27.00 24.60
CA GLU A 188 -13.71 25.88 24.26
C GLU A 188 -13.01 25.36 25.53
N ASN A 189 -13.37 24.15 25.96
CA ASN A 189 -12.47 23.33 26.78
C ASN A 189 -11.46 22.65 25.85
N ASP A 190 -10.23 22.42 26.33
CA ASP A 190 -9.05 21.84 25.66
C ASP A 190 -9.26 20.49 24.93
N LEU A 191 -10.47 19.95 24.90
CA LEU A 191 -10.82 18.60 24.42
C LEU A 191 -11.82 18.58 23.25
N VAL A 192 -12.36 19.72 22.79
CA VAL A 192 -13.28 19.72 21.63
C VAL A 192 -12.56 20.23 20.38
N LEU A 193 -11.88 19.32 19.68
CA LEU A 193 -11.30 19.59 18.37
C LEU A 193 -12.38 19.38 17.28
N SER A 194 -13.34 20.28 17.15
CA SER A 194 -14.23 20.25 15.99
C SER A 194 -13.47 20.71 14.76
N ARG A 195 -13.36 19.84 13.75
CA ARG A 195 -12.85 20.25 12.44
C ARG A 195 -13.79 21.32 11.85
N PRO A 196 -13.28 22.43 11.29
CA PRO A 196 -14.12 23.43 10.66
C PRO A 196 -14.87 22.82 9.47
N SER A 197 -16.16 23.14 9.37
CA SER A 197 -17.02 22.72 8.26
C SER A 197 -16.98 23.77 7.14
N GLU A 198 -17.32 23.37 5.90
CA GLU A 198 -17.38 24.29 4.74
C GLU A 198 -18.24 25.53 5.00
N LYS A 199 -19.28 25.41 5.85
CA LYS A 199 -20.14 26.52 6.23
C LYS A 199 -19.41 27.57 7.07
N HIS A 200 -18.52 27.16 7.97
CA HIS A 200 -17.74 28.09 8.79
C HIS A 200 -16.72 28.87 7.95
N ILE A 201 -16.17 28.23 6.92
CA ILE A 201 -15.24 28.87 5.97
C ILE A 201 -15.97 29.95 5.17
N LEU A 202 -17.14 29.61 4.63
CA LEU A 202 -17.94 30.56 3.86
C LEU A 202 -18.43 31.75 4.70
N GLU A 203 -18.77 31.52 5.96
CA GLU A 203 -19.10 32.60 6.90
C GLU A 203 -17.88 33.47 7.23
N ALA A 204 -16.70 32.88 7.41
CA ALA A 204 -15.47 33.63 7.64
C ALA A 204 -15.10 34.52 6.43
N GLU A 205 -15.17 33.98 5.21
CA GLU A 205 -14.94 34.75 3.98
C GLU A 205 -15.94 35.90 3.85
N ARG A 206 -17.22 35.67 4.19
CA ARG A 206 -18.24 36.70 4.18
C ARG A 206 -17.95 37.83 5.18
N ILE A 207 -17.50 37.49 6.39
CA ILE A 207 -17.15 38.48 7.42
C ILE A 207 -15.95 39.30 6.96
N GLN A 208 -14.92 38.64 6.42
CA GLN A 208 -13.73 39.32 5.90
C GLN A 208 -14.09 40.32 4.79
N GLN A 209 -14.92 39.92 3.83
CA GLN A 209 -15.40 40.81 2.77
C GLN A 209 -16.15 42.02 3.32
N GLN A 210 -16.98 41.84 4.35
CA GLN A 210 -17.71 42.93 4.99
C GLN A 210 -16.78 43.92 5.70
N GLU A 211 -15.71 43.43 6.33
CA GLU A 211 -14.70 44.29 6.97
C GLU A 211 -13.89 45.07 5.93
N GLU A 212 -13.49 44.42 4.84
CA GLU A 212 -12.78 45.07 3.72
C GLU A 212 -13.65 46.15 3.05
N GLU A 213 -14.93 45.87 2.80
CA GLU A 213 -15.88 46.86 2.28
C GLU A 213 -16.08 48.04 3.23
N ARG A 214 -16.12 47.77 4.54
CA ARG A 214 -16.28 48.82 5.54
C ARG A 214 -15.04 49.72 5.58
N MET A 215 -13.85 49.13 5.59
CA MET A 215 -12.58 49.87 5.54
C MET A 215 -12.49 50.73 4.28
N LEU A 216 -12.91 50.20 3.13
CA LEU A 216 -12.89 50.95 1.87
C LEU A 216 -13.87 52.13 1.89
N LYS A 217 -15.07 51.95 2.46
CA LYS A 217 -16.03 53.05 2.66
C LYS A 217 -15.52 54.12 3.63
N GLU A 218 -14.80 53.73 4.68
CA GLU A 218 -14.20 54.68 5.64
C GLU A 218 -13.09 55.51 4.96
N LEU A 219 -12.24 54.89 4.12
CA LEU A 219 -11.25 55.59 3.31
C LEU A 219 -11.89 56.59 2.33
N ASP A 220 -12.91 56.16 1.58
CA ASP A 220 -13.65 57.03 0.67
C ASP A 220 -14.28 58.23 1.39
N TYR A 221 -14.79 58.02 2.60
CA TYR A 221 -15.33 59.08 3.44
C TYR A 221 -14.25 60.08 3.85
N HIS A 222 -13.06 59.59 4.26
CA HIS A 222 -11.93 60.44 4.62
C HIS A 222 -11.41 61.26 3.44
N GLU A 223 -11.33 60.67 2.24
CA GLU A 223 -10.91 61.39 1.03
C GLU A 223 -11.90 62.51 0.66
N LYS A 224 -13.21 62.22 0.70
CA LYS A 224 -14.24 63.24 0.45
C LYS A 224 -14.20 64.35 1.49
N TYR A 225 -14.02 64.01 2.76
CA TYR A 225 -13.89 65.00 3.84
C TYR A 225 -12.67 65.90 3.62
N LEU A 226 -11.51 65.33 3.25
CA LEU A 226 -10.30 66.11 2.93
C LEU A 226 -10.52 67.04 1.74
N GLN A 227 -11.16 66.57 0.67
CA GLN A 227 -11.48 67.39 -0.49
C GLN A 227 -12.42 68.55 -0.13
N GLU A 228 -13.48 68.27 0.64
CA GLU A 228 -14.38 69.31 1.13
C GLU A 228 -13.69 70.30 2.06
N TYR A 229 -12.79 69.83 2.92
CA TYR A 229 -12.02 70.67 3.84
C TYR A 229 -11.07 71.60 3.07
N MET A 230 -10.37 71.08 2.05
CA MET A 230 -9.53 71.88 1.15
C MET A 230 -10.34 72.90 0.34
N GLN A 231 -11.56 72.55 -0.09
CA GLN A 231 -12.45 73.48 -0.81
C GLN A 231 -13.01 74.59 0.10
N LYS A 232 -13.32 74.28 1.37
CA LYS A 232 -13.87 75.25 2.34
C LYS A 232 -12.82 76.17 2.94
N ASN A 233 -11.54 75.75 2.99
CA ASN A 233 -10.43 76.56 3.51
C ASN A 233 -9.35 76.84 2.44
N PRO A 234 -9.63 77.65 1.40
CA PRO A 234 -8.70 77.89 0.30
C PRO A 234 -7.51 78.83 0.64
N ILE A 235 -7.20 79.11 1.91
CA ILE A 235 -6.06 79.98 2.27
C ILE A 235 -5.36 79.48 3.54
N VAL A 236 -4.34 78.63 3.35
CA VAL A 236 -3.00 78.81 3.93
C VAL A 236 -2.01 78.34 2.84
N ASN A 237 -1.62 79.28 1.98
CA ASN A 237 -0.39 79.15 1.20
C ASN A 237 0.77 79.44 2.14
N GLU A 238 1.32 78.40 2.78
CA GLU A 238 2.70 78.41 3.22
C GLU A 238 3.33 77.08 2.78
N GLU A 239 4.15 77.21 1.73
CA GLU A 239 5.24 76.36 1.26
C GLU A 239 5.23 74.90 1.76
N GLN A 240 4.62 74.00 0.99
CA GLN A 240 5.00 72.59 1.07
C GLN A 240 6.30 72.36 0.27
N PRO A 241 7.33 71.74 0.87
CA PRO A 241 8.54 71.38 0.15
C PRO A 241 8.23 70.37 -0.96
N GLN A 242 8.80 70.64 -2.14
CA GLN A 242 8.56 69.94 -3.42
C GLN A 242 8.89 68.44 -3.44
N GLU A 243 9.26 67.81 -2.32
CA GLU A 243 9.70 66.41 -2.25
C GLU A 243 8.55 65.39 -2.27
N LEU A 244 7.30 65.77 -1.97
CA LEU A 244 6.16 64.83 -1.94
C LEU A 244 5.46 64.63 -3.29
N LEU A 245 5.61 65.56 -4.25
CA LEU A 245 5.00 65.45 -5.58
C LEU A 245 5.82 64.58 -6.55
N ASP A 246 7.10 64.36 -6.28
CA ASP A 246 7.96 63.47 -7.09
C ASP A 246 7.84 61.98 -6.67
N ALA A 247 7.28 61.69 -5.49
CA ALA A 247 7.00 60.32 -5.06
C ALA A 247 5.78 59.71 -5.78
N THR A 248 4.85 60.52 -6.27
CA THR A 248 3.62 60.06 -6.97
C THR A 248 3.81 59.89 -8.48
N ARG A 249 4.91 60.38 -9.05
CA ARG A 249 5.25 60.29 -10.49
C ARG A 249 6.22 59.17 -10.86
N LYS A 250 6.62 58.32 -9.91
CA LYS A 250 7.33 57.07 -10.26
C LYS A 250 6.31 56.05 -10.74
N PRO A 251 6.47 55.43 -11.92
CA PRO A 251 5.56 54.39 -12.38
C PRO A 251 5.57 53.25 -11.35
N ARG A 252 4.45 53.07 -10.64
CA ARG A 252 4.25 51.92 -9.77
C ARG A 252 4.38 50.66 -10.63
N LYS A 253 5.31 49.77 -10.27
CA LYS A 253 5.35 48.41 -10.82
C LYS A 253 3.96 47.82 -10.62
N LYS A 254 3.30 47.45 -11.72
CA LYS A 254 2.00 46.76 -11.69
C LYS A 254 2.20 45.46 -10.91
N TRP A 255 1.82 45.48 -9.66
CA TRP A 255 1.65 44.30 -8.85
C TRP A 255 0.35 43.66 -9.34
N LEU A 256 0.46 42.73 -10.28
CA LEU A 256 -0.63 41.83 -10.62
C LEU A 256 -0.73 40.82 -9.47
N GLY A 257 -1.39 41.25 -8.40
CA GLY A 257 -1.84 40.37 -7.33
C GLY A 257 -3.09 39.66 -7.81
N ILE A 258 -2.93 38.37 -8.10
CA ILE A 258 -4.01 37.39 -8.03
C ILE A 258 -4.11 37.05 -6.54
N PHE A 259 -5.23 37.42 -5.92
CA PHE A 259 -5.79 36.79 -4.74
C PHE A 259 -7.22 36.39 -5.09
#